data_AF-A0A1B8XSE5-F1
#
_entry.id   AF-A0A1B8XSE5-F1
#
_cell.length_a   1.000
_cell.length_b   1.000
_cell.length_c   1.000
_cell.angle_alpha   90.00
_cell.angle_beta   90.00
_cell.angle_gamma   90.00
#
_symmetry.space_group_name_H-M   'P 1'
#
loop_
_entity.id
_entity.type
_entity.pdbx_description
1 polymer ?
#
loop_
_entity_poly.entity_id
_entity_poly.type
_entity_poly.pdbx_seq_one_letter_code
_entity_poly.pdbx_strand_id
1 'polypeptide(L)'
;GQEMHSYSTLRAKETRAIVSGLKPGTHYVFQVRARTSAGCGRFSPTVEVETSKAMALRYNTRTIVWICLILITGLVILLSVLICKK
;
A
#
# COMPACT_ATOMS: atom_id res chain seq x y z
N GLY A 1 -14.45 -21.00 18.66
CA GLY A 1 -13.38 -20.01 18.91
C GLY A 1 -13.89 -18.66 18.48
N GLN A 2 -13.84 -17.66 19.35
CA GLN A 2 -14.30 -16.31 19.01
C GLN A 2 -13.29 -15.66 18.08
N GLU A 3 -13.66 -15.51 16.81
CA GLU A 3 -12.87 -14.82 15.81
C GLU A 3 -12.87 -13.31 16.16
N MET A 4 -11.75 -12.84 16.72
CA MET A 4 -11.58 -11.47 17.21
C MET A 4 -11.46 -10.50 16.02
N HIS A 5 -12.57 -10.22 15.36
CA HIS A 5 -12.66 -9.16 14.36
C HIS A 5 -12.55 -7.80 15.06
N SER A 6 -11.36 -7.18 14.99
CA SER A 6 -11.10 -5.85 15.55
C SER A 6 -11.94 -4.81 14.82
N TYR A 7 -12.97 -4.27 15.50
CA TYR A 7 -13.80 -3.19 14.97
C TYR A 7 -13.32 -1.83 15.48
N SER A 8 -13.49 -0.79 14.66
CA SER A 8 -13.22 0.60 15.03
C SER A 8 -14.40 1.49 14.62
N THR A 9 -14.62 2.58 15.36
CA THR A 9 -15.71 3.54 15.07
C THR A 9 -15.12 4.89 14.71
N LEU A 10 -15.48 5.40 13.53
CA LEU A 10 -15.19 6.75 13.09
C LEU A 10 -16.48 7.59 13.17
N ARG A 11 -16.40 8.79 13.78
CA ARG A 11 -17.51 9.74 13.81
C ARG A 11 -17.23 10.87 12.83
N ALA A 12 -18.22 11.19 12.00
CA ALA A 12 -18.19 12.31 11.08
C ALA A 12 -19.40 13.22 11.32
N LYS A 13 -19.21 14.54 11.10
CA LYS A 13 -20.31 15.52 11.13
C LYS A 13 -20.98 15.68 9.77
N GLU A 14 -20.24 15.40 8.70
CA GLU A 14 -20.73 15.42 7.32
C GLU A 14 -21.25 14.04 6.90
N THR A 15 -21.89 13.96 5.74
CA THR A 15 -22.33 12.71 5.11
C THR A 15 -21.19 11.96 4.40
N ARG A 16 -19.94 12.34 4.65
CA ARG A 16 -18.73 11.73 4.09
C ARG A 16 -17.65 11.60 5.16
N ALA A 17 -16.81 10.57 5.02
CA ALA A 17 -15.67 10.32 5.87
C ALA A 17 -14.56 9.62 5.08
N ILE A 18 -13.30 9.88 5.48
CA ILE A 18 -12.13 9.20 4.93
C ILE A 18 -11.58 8.29 6.02
N VAL A 19 -11.43 7.00 5.71
CA VAL A 19 -10.77 6.03 6.59
C VAL A 19 -9.36 5.81 6.06
N SER A 20 -8.35 6.25 6.81
CA SER A 20 -6.93 6.15 6.46
C SER A 20 -6.21 5.13 7.34
N GLY A 21 -4.98 4.76 6.96
CA GLY A 21 -4.14 3.84 7.74
C GLY A 21 -4.60 2.37 7.69
N LEU A 22 -5.40 2.01 6.69
CA LEU A 22 -5.80 0.62 6.47
C LEU A 22 -4.59 -0.21 6.01
N LYS A 23 -4.51 -1.46 6.49
CA LYS A 23 -3.47 -2.39 6.07
C LYS A 23 -3.67 -2.74 4.60
N PRO A 24 -2.60 -2.80 3.79
CA PRO A 24 -2.69 -3.20 2.39
C PRO A 24 -3.05 -4.69 2.24
N GLY A 25 -3.72 -5.05 1.14
CA GLY A 25 -4.11 -6.44 0.84
C GLY A 25 -4.98 -7.09 1.92
N THR A 26 -5.82 -6.29 2.58
CA THR A 26 -6.63 -6.72 3.73
C THR A 26 -8.11 -6.47 3.44
N HIS A 27 -8.96 -7.46 3.73
CA HIS A 27 -10.41 -7.32 3.64
C HIS A 27 -10.97 -6.54 4.82
N TYR A 28 -11.73 -5.49 4.54
CA TYR A 28 -12.40 -4.64 5.50
C TYR A 28 -13.91 -4.64 5.27
N VAL A 29 -14.65 -4.49 6.37
CA VAL A 29 -16.10 -4.46 6.42
C VAL A 29 -16.53 -3.10 6.96
N PHE A 30 -17.30 -2.33 6.18
CA PHE A 30 -17.78 -1.02 6.56
C PHE A 30 -19.31 -1.00 6.70
N GLN A 31 -19.78 -0.38 7.77
CA GLN A 31 -21.19 -0.08 8.01
C GLN A 31 -21.32 1.34 8.53
N VAL A 32 -22.36 2.05 8.09
CA VAL A 32 -22.62 3.44 8.46
C VAL A 32 -23.96 3.53 9.18
N ARG A 33 -24.06 4.37 10.22
CA ARG A 33 -25.33 4.70 10.87
C ARG A 33 -25.40 6.18 11.20
N ALA A 34 -26.60 6.74 11.16
CA ALA A 34 -26.86 8.10 11.60
C ALA A 34 -26.99 8.16 13.14
N ARG A 35 -26.55 9.26 13.75
CA ARG A 35 -26.76 9.57 15.17
C ARG A 35 -27.49 10.90 15.30
N THR A 36 -28.60 10.90 16.02
CA THR A 36 -29.41 12.08 16.35
C THR A 36 -29.48 12.25 17.87
N SER A 37 -30.15 13.30 18.35
CA SER A 37 -30.44 13.49 19.77
C SER A 37 -31.25 12.34 20.38
N ALA A 38 -32.11 11.70 19.57
CA ALA A 38 -32.90 10.54 19.96
C ALA A 38 -32.09 9.22 20.01
N GLY A 39 -30.84 9.20 19.52
CA GLY A 39 -29.96 8.02 19.60
C GLY A 39 -29.31 7.64 18.28
N CYS A 40 -28.88 6.37 18.18
CA CYS A 40 -28.26 5.81 16.97
C CYS A 40 -29.31 5.06 16.14
N GLY A 41 -29.38 5.33 14.84
CA GLY A 41 -30.19 4.57 13.91
C GLY A 41 -29.61 3.18 13.61
N ARG A 42 -30.32 2.42 12.78
CA ARG A 42 -29.85 1.14 12.25
C ARG A 42 -28.61 1.33 11.39
N PHE A 43 -27.76 0.31 11.35
CA PHE A 43 -26.65 0.27 10.39
C PHE A 43 -27.16 0.11 8.96
N SER A 44 -26.41 0.67 8.02
CA SER A 44 -26.53 0.40 6.60
C SER A 44 -26.24 -1.07 6.29
N PRO A 45 -26.57 -1.54 5.08
CA PRO A 45 -25.95 -2.74 4.54
C PRO A 45 -24.42 -2.67 4.65
N THR A 46 -23.82 -3.84 4.84
CA THR A 46 -22.38 -4.01 4.87
C THR A 46 -21.77 -3.79 3.49
N VAL A 47 -20.66 -3.07 3.45
CA VAL A 47 -19.80 -2.96 2.27
C VAL A 47 -18.47 -3.63 2.58
N GLU A 48 -18.09 -4.58 1.75
CA GLU A 48 -16.81 -5.28 1.83
C GLU A 48 -15.83 -4.68 0.83
N VAL A 49 -14.63 -4.34 1.29
CA VAL A 49 -13.59 -3.72 0.47
C VAL A 49 -12.26 -4.38 0.76
N GLU A 50 -11.55 -4.79 -0.28
CA GLU A 50 -10.16 -5.22 -0.18
C GLU A 50 -9.25 -4.03 -0.52
N THR A 51 -8.33 -3.70 0.38
CA THR A 51 -7.32 -2.67 0.09
C THR A 51 -6.30 -3.19 -0.92
N SER A 52 -5.79 -2.27 -1.75
CA SER A 52 -4.71 -2.61 -2.68
C SER A 52 -3.53 -3.24 -1.94
N LYS A 53 -2.93 -4.26 -2.54
CA LYS A 53 -1.67 -4.83 -2.05
C LYS A 53 -0.61 -3.73 -2.08
N ALA A 54 0.23 -3.70 -1.04
CA ALA A 54 1.33 -2.77 -1.01
C ALA A 54 2.15 -2.99 -2.28
N MET A 55 2.53 -1.91 -2.94
CA MET A 55 3.47 -1.98 -4.03
C MET A 55 4.81 -2.39 -3.43
N ALA A 56 5.02 -3.70 -3.30
CA ALA A 56 6.33 -4.23 -3.01
C ALA A 56 7.20 -3.76 -4.17
N LEU A 57 8.18 -2.88 -3.89
CA LEU A 57 9.22 -2.52 -4.84
C LEU A 57 9.96 -3.80 -5.18
N ARG A 58 9.45 -4.53 -6.17
CA ARG A 58 9.98 -5.80 -6.60
C ARG A 58 11.17 -5.49 -7.49
N TYR A 59 12.30 -5.26 -6.86
CA TYR A 59 13.55 -5.19 -7.58
C TYR A 59 13.87 -6.58 -8.08
N ASN A 60 13.83 -6.76 -9.39
CA ASN A 60 14.07 -8.06 -10.00
C ASN A 60 15.57 -8.33 -9.98
N THR A 61 16.00 -9.43 -9.34
CA THR A 61 17.39 -9.89 -9.26
C THR A 61 18.12 -9.81 -10.60
N ARG A 62 17.44 -10.17 -11.70
CA ARG A 62 18.00 -10.03 -13.05
C ARG A 62 18.29 -8.58 -13.36
N THR A 63 17.32 -7.68 -13.22
CA THR A 63 17.50 -6.24 -13.47
C THR A 63 18.65 -5.66 -12.65
N ILE A 64 18.85 -6.12 -11.41
CA ILE A 64 20.03 -5.77 -10.58
C ILE A 64 21.33 -6.18 -11.24
N VAL A 65 21.42 -7.46 -11.59
CA VAL A 65 22.63 -8.06 -12.16
C VAL A 65 22.97 -7.39 -13.49
N TRP A 66 21.97 -7.12 -14.33
CA TRP A 66 22.15 -6.40 -15.60
C TRP A 66 22.66 -4.97 -15.38
N ILE A 67 22.11 -4.21 -14.43
CA ILE A 67 22.59 -2.86 -14.10
C ILE A 67 24.05 -2.89 -13.61
N CYS A 68 24.39 -3.82 -12.72
CA CYS A 68 25.77 -3.98 -12.24
C CYS A 68 26.73 -4.36 -13.37
N LEU A 69 26.33 -5.25 -14.27
CA LEU A 69 27.16 -5.67 -15.41
C LEU A 69 27.44 -4.49 -16.35
N ILE A 70 26.43 -3.67 -16.65
CA ILE A 70 26.57 -2.47 -17.50
C ILE A 70 27.50 -1.45 -16.84
N LEU A 71 27.39 -1.24 -15.52
CA LEU A 71 28.27 -0.33 -14.79
C LEU A 71 29.72 -0.81 -14.77
N ILE A 72 29.95 -2.10 -14.51
CA ILE A 72 31.30 -2.70 -14.48
C ILE A 72 31.92 -2.64 -15.87
N THR A 73 31.19 -3.06 -16.91
CA THR A 73 31.70 -3.03 -18.30
C THR A 73 31.99 -1.62 -18.76
N GLY A 74 31.11 -0.65 -18.48
CA GLY A 74 31.34 0.76 -18.78
C GLY A 74 32.58 1.33 -18.08
N LEU A 75 32.80 0.98 -16.80
CA LEU A 75 33.99 1.40 -16.06
C LEU A 75 35.28 0.79 -16.64
N VAL A 76 35.26 -0.50 -16.98
CA VAL A 76 36.41 -1.19 -17.60
C VAL A 76 36.76 -0.56 -18.94
N ILE A 77 35.75 -0.28 -19.78
CA ILE A 77 35.95 0.38 -21.08
C ILE A 77 36.53 1.78 -20.87
N LEU A 78 35.97 2.57 -19.94
CA LEU A 78 36.46 3.91 -19.64
C LEU A 78 37.92 3.89 -19.20
N LEU A 79 38.27 3.00 -18.26
CA LEU A 79 39.65 2.85 -17.79
C LEU A 79 40.58 2.41 -18.92
N SER A 80 40.15 1.47 -19.77
CA SER A 80 40.95 1.03 -20.92
C SER A 80 41.23 2.18 -21.90
N VAL A 81 40.23 3.02 -22.19
CA VAL A 81 40.42 4.19 -23.06
C VAL A 81 41.37 5.18 -22.42
N LEU A 82 41.25 5.45 -21.12
CA LEU A 82 42.14 6.38 -20.42
C LEU A 82 43.59 5.87 -20.35
N ILE A 83 43.79 4.56 -20.21
CA ILE A 83 45.12 3.92 -20.23
C ILE A 83 45.68 3.89 -21.65
N CYS A 84 44.86 3.60 -22.67
CA CYS A 84 45.29 3.61 -24.08
C CYS A 84 45.48 5.02 -24.64
N LYS A 85 44.95 6.05 -23.97
CA LYS A 85 45.14 7.47 -24.31
C LYS A 85 46.31 8.10 -23.55
N LYS A 86 46.99 7.35 -22.68
CA LYS A 86 48.16 7.75 -21.90
C LYS A 86 49.42 7.24 -22.58
#